data_AF-A0A954C1H5-F1
#
_entry.id   AF-A0A954C1H5-F1
#
_cell.length_a   1.000
_cell.length_b   1.000
_cell.length_c   1.000
_cell.angle_alpha   90.00
_cell.angle_beta   90.00
_cell.angle_gamma   90.00
#
_symmetry.space_group_name_H-M   'P 1'
#
loop_
_entity.id
_entity.type
_entity.pdbx_description
1 polymer ?
#
loop_
_entity_poly.entity_id
_entity_poly.type
_entity_poly.pdbx_seq_one_letter_code
_entity_poly.pdbx_strand_id
1 'polypeptide(L)'
;MIDVLKQRAARYAELGKLIEDPEVYGNSKLFAQYQRERGQLRALAESYEQLQSLKQQMAGSEEILSDAAADAEMKELAQAELEELQEKYDTLWQ
;
A
#
# COMPACT_ATOMS: atom_id res chain seq x y z
N MET A 1 -7.14 10.76 -7.52
CA MET A 1 -7.69 9.44 -7.09
C MET A 1 -6.76 8.77 -6.08
N ILE A 2 -5.43 8.69 -6.33
CA ILE A 2 -4.44 8.19 -5.35
C ILE A 2 -4.47 9.01 -4.05
N ASP A 3 -4.66 10.33 -4.12
CA ASP A 3 -4.70 11.19 -2.94
C ASP A 3 -5.82 10.83 -1.96
N VAL A 4 -6.96 10.36 -2.49
CA VAL A 4 -8.09 9.91 -1.67
C VAL A 4 -7.72 8.60 -0.96
N LEU A 5 -7.13 7.64 -1.66
CA LEU A 5 -6.63 6.41 -1.04
C LEU A 5 -5.58 6.69 0.03
N LYS A 6 -4.62 7.57 -0.26
CA LYS A 6 -3.59 7.99 0.70
C LYS A 6 -4.21 8.62 1.94
N GLN A 7 -5.18 9.52 1.78
CA GLN A 7 -5.88 10.14 2.91
C GLN A 7 -6.66 9.11 3.73
N ARG A 8 -7.36 8.19 3.07
CA ARG A 8 -8.15 7.13 3.72
C ARG A 8 -7.27 6.12 4.44
N ALA A 9 -6.14 5.74 3.86
CA ALA A 9 -5.13 4.87 4.46
C ALA A 9 -4.46 5.54 5.67
N ALA A 10 -4.12 6.83 5.59
CA ALA A 10 -3.61 7.59 6.72
C ALA A 10 -4.61 7.61 7.88
N ARG A 11 -5.90 7.84 7.59
CA ARG A 11 -6.96 7.78 8.60
C ARG A 11 -7.13 6.37 9.18
N TYR A 12 -7.07 5.33 8.35
CA TYR A 12 -7.13 3.94 8.82
C TYR A 12 -6.00 3.61 9.81
N ALA A 13 -4.77 4.05 9.51
CA ALA A 13 -3.61 3.88 10.39
C ALA A 13 -3.75 4.69 11.69
N GLU A 14 -4.24 5.94 11.60
CA GLU A 14 -4.53 6.78 12.75
C GLU A 14 -5.56 6.13 13.69
N LEU A 15 -6.67 5.61 13.14
CA LEU A 15 -7.69 4.90 13.92
C LEU A 15 -7.12 3.67 14.62
N GLY A 16 -6.18 2.95 14.00
CA GLY A 16 -5.48 1.84 14.65
C GLY A 16 -4.77 2.29 15.92
N LYS A 17 -4.01 3.39 15.85
CA LYS A 17 -3.31 3.97 17.01
C LYS A 17 -4.29 4.47 18.08
N LEU A 18 -5.38 5.11 17.67
CA LEU A 18 -6.40 5.61 18.60
C LEU A 18 -7.10 4.47 19.34
N ILE A 19 -7.32 3.33 18.69
CA ILE A 19 -7.95 2.15 19.32
C ILE A 19 -7.06 1.53 20.41
N GLU A 20 -5.75 1.68 20.28
CA GLU A 20 -4.76 1.22 21.28
C GLU A 20 -4.65 2.16 22.50
N ASP A 21 -5.19 3.38 22.41
CA ASP A 21 -5.21 4.35 23.51
C ASP A 21 -6.10 3.84 24.67
N PRO A 22 -5.59 3.74 25.92
CA PRO A 22 -6.38 3.36 27.08
C PRO A 22 -7.65 4.20 27.31
N GLU A 23 -7.64 5.49 26.95
CA GLU A 23 -8.80 6.38 27.08
C GLU A 23 -9.92 5.98 26.12
N VAL A 24 -9.55 5.46 24.93
CA VAL A 24 -10.49 4.95 23.93
C VAL A 24 -10.93 3.54 24.27
N TYR A 25 -9.99 2.65 24.62
CA TYR A 25 -10.26 1.28 25.00
C TYR A 25 -11.18 1.19 26.23
N GLY A 26 -10.98 2.08 27.21
CA GLY A 26 -11.84 2.21 28.39
C GLY A 26 -13.23 2.80 28.11
N ASN A 27 -13.47 3.34 26.91
CA ASN A 27 -14.73 3.94 26.50
C ASN A 27 -15.39 3.15 25.37
N SER A 28 -16.29 2.23 25.72
CA SER A 28 -16.96 1.32 24.78
C SER A 28 -17.66 2.03 23.61
N LYS A 29 -18.14 3.27 23.81
CA LYS A 29 -18.78 4.06 22.74
C LYS A 29 -17.75 4.56 21.72
N LEU A 30 -16.63 5.12 22.20
CA LEU A 30 -15.53 5.59 21.33
C LEU A 30 -14.86 4.41 20.63
N PHE A 31 -14.58 3.33 21.35
CA PHE A 31 -14.01 2.11 20.78
C PHE A 31 -14.87 1.56 19.64
N ALA A 32 -16.18 1.41 19.85
CA ALA A 32 -17.10 0.92 18.82
C ALA A 32 -17.21 1.87 17.61
N GLN A 33 -17.14 3.19 17.85
CA GLN A 33 -17.13 4.19 16.78
C GLN A 33 -15.88 4.05 15.89
N TYR A 34 -14.69 4.06 16.49
CA TYR A 34 -13.43 3.97 15.74
C TYR A 34 -13.25 2.62 15.06
N GLN A 35 -13.66 1.51 15.68
CA GLN A 35 -13.65 0.20 15.03
C GLN A 35 -14.56 0.15 13.80
N ARG A 36 -15.76 0.75 13.85
CA ARG A 36 -16.66 0.83 12.68
C ARG A 36 -16.06 1.68 11.57
N GLU A 37 -15.53 2.86 11.90
CA GLU A 37 -14.88 3.74 10.93
C GLU A 37 -13.68 3.03 10.28
N ARG A 38 -12.83 2.38 11.08
CA ARG A 38 -11.67 1.62 10.59
C ARG A 38 -12.08 0.48 9.68
N GLY A 39 -13.15 -0.25 10.02
CA GLY A 39 -13.72 -1.29 9.16
C GLY A 39 -14.20 -0.77 7.81
N GLN A 40 -14.81 0.42 7.76
CA GLN A 40 -15.24 1.06 6.50
C GLN A 40 -14.07 1.47 5.61
N LEU A 41 -12.92 1.80 6.21
CA LEU A 41 -11.73 2.25 5.49
C LEU A 41 -10.80 1.10 5.07
N ARG A 42 -10.98 -0.09 5.65
CA ARG A 42 -10.06 -1.22 5.51
C ARG A 42 -9.73 -1.56 4.06
N ALA A 43 -10.73 -1.77 3.22
CA ALA A 43 -10.51 -2.16 1.82
C ALA A 43 -9.69 -1.11 1.05
N LEU A 44 -9.99 0.18 1.25
CA LEU A 44 -9.26 1.28 0.61
C LEU A 44 -7.83 1.39 1.13
N ALA A 45 -7.60 1.16 2.42
CA ALA A 45 -6.27 1.16 3.01
C ALA A 45 -5.43 -0.02 2.49
N GLU A 46 -6.01 -1.22 2.41
CA GLU A 46 -5.37 -2.41 1.85
C GLU A 46 -5.01 -2.21 0.37
N SER A 47 -5.89 -1.62 -0.44
CA SER A 47 -5.59 -1.27 -1.84
C SER A 47 -4.43 -0.26 -1.94
N TYR A 48 -4.36 0.72 -1.04
CA TYR A 48 -3.26 1.67 -1.02
C TYR A 48 -1.93 1.02 -0.62
N GLU A 49 -1.94 0.11 0.36
CA GLU A 49 -0.75 -0.65 0.74
C GLU A 49 -0.23 -1.53 -0.40
N GLN A 50 -1.14 -2.21 -1.11
CA GLN A 50 -0.81 -3.00 -2.30
C GLN A 50 -0.20 -2.14 -3.41
N LEU A 51 -0.79 -0.96 -3.68
CA LEU A 51 -0.26 0.01 -4.63
C LEU A 51 1.16 0.45 -4.27
N GLN A 52 1.41 0.74 -2.99
CA GLN A 52 2.73 1.14 -2.52
C GLN A 52 3.76 0.01 -2.65
N SER A 53 3.36 -1.23 -2.35
CA SER A 53 4.20 -2.41 -2.52
C SER A 53 4.56 -2.66 -3.98
N LEU A 54 3.61 -2.55 -4.91
CA LEU A 54 3.87 -2.66 -6.35
C LEU A 54 4.87 -1.61 -6.81
N LYS A 55 4.69 -0.34 -6.40
CA LYS A 55 5.63 0.74 -6.74
C LYS A 55 7.04 0.48 -6.20
N GLN A 56 7.17 -0.09 -5.01
CA GLN A 56 8.49 -0.44 -4.45
C GLN A 56 9.15 -1.58 -5.22
N GLN A 57 8.40 -2.60 -5.62
CA GLN A 57 8.91 -3.69 -6.44
C GLN A 57 9.36 -3.18 -7.81
N MET A 58 8.54 -2.35 -8.48
CA MET A 58 8.88 -1.74 -9.77
C MET A 58 10.15 -0.90 -9.68
N ALA A 59 10.28 -0.08 -8.62
CA ALA A 59 11.50 0.70 -8.40
C ALA A 59 12.74 -0.20 -8.24
N GLY A 60 12.61 -1.35 -7.56
CA GLY A 60 13.70 -2.33 -7.46
C GLY A 60 14.09 -2.94 -8.82
N SER A 61 13.11 -3.31 -9.65
CA SER A 61 13.38 -3.81 -11.00
C SER A 61 14.00 -2.72 -11.89
N GLU A 62 13.54 -1.46 -11.79
CA GLU A 62 14.12 -0.30 -12.47
C GLU A 62 15.58 -0.03 -12.02
N GLU A 63 15.89 -0.19 -10.73
CA GLU A 63 17.25 -0.07 -10.21
C GLU A 63 18.18 -1.08 -10.89
N ILE A 64 17.77 -2.35 -11.00
CA ILE A 64 18.55 -3.41 -11.69
C ILE A 64 18.77 -3.08 -13.17
N LEU A 65 17.74 -2.60 -13.86
CA LEU A 65 17.84 -2.20 -15.27
C LEU A 65 18.83 -1.04 -15.46
N SER A 66 18.82 -0.09 -14.52
CA SER A 66 19.70 1.08 -14.52
C SER A 66 21.13 0.79 -14.08
N ASP A 67 21.38 -0.34 -13.41
CA ASP A 67 22.71 -0.72 -12.95
C ASP A 67 23.62 -1.07 -14.15
N ALA A 68 24.74 -0.36 -14.26
CA ALA A 68 25.74 -0.61 -15.29
C ALA A 68 26.52 -1.92 -15.07
N ALA A 69 26.54 -2.44 -13.83
CA ALA A 69 27.19 -3.69 -13.46
C ALA A 69 26.31 -4.93 -13.67
N ALA A 70 24.99 -4.76 -13.83
CA ALA A 70 24.08 -5.87 -14.11
C ALA A 70 24.29 -6.42 -15.54
N ASP A 71 24.35 -7.74 -15.65
CA ASP A 71 24.51 -8.42 -16.94
C ASP A 71 23.19 -8.50 -17.73
N ALA A 72 23.26 -9.03 -18.96
CA ALA A 72 22.13 -9.09 -19.87
C ALA A 72 20.99 -9.99 -19.35
N GLU A 73 21.31 -11.10 -18.69
CA GLU A 73 20.31 -12.04 -18.16
C GLU A 73 19.56 -11.41 -16.98
N MET A 74 20.30 -10.75 -16.08
CA MET A 74 19.72 -10.04 -14.94
C MET A 74 18.79 -8.91 -15.40
N LYS A 75 19.18 -8.19 -16.46
CA LYS A 75 18.34 -7.13 -17.05
C LYS A 75 17.10 -7.67 -17.76
N GLU A 76 17.20 -8.80 -18.45
CA GLU A 76 16.05 -9.45 -19.08
C GLU A 76 15.02 -9.89 -18.04
N LEU A 77 15.47 -10.48 -16.94
CA LEU A 77 14.60 -10.86 -15.81
C LEU A 77 13.92 -9.64 -15.17
N ALA A 78 14.67 -8.56 -14.93
CA ALA A 78 14.11 -7.34 -14.35
C ALA A 78 13.10 -6.66 -15.27
N GLN A 79 13.32 -6.69 -16.59
CA GLN A 79 12.37 -6.17 -17.57
C GLN A 79 11.06 -6.96 -17.56
N ALA A 80 11.14 -8.30 -17.56
CA ALA A 80 9.96 -9.16 -17.49
C ALA A 80 9.17 -8.97 -16.19
N GLU A 81 9.88 -8.84 -15.05
CA GLU A 81 9.25 -8.53 -13.77
C GLU A 81 8.55 -7.17 -13.78
N LEU A 82 9.19 -6.14 -14.35
CA LEU A 82 8.62 -4.81 -14.45
C LEU A 82 7.32 -4.80 -15.28
N GLU A 83 7.28 -5.57 -16.38
CA GLU A 83 6.07 -5.73 -17.21
C GLU A 83 4.94 -6.40 -16.44
N GLU A 84 5.20 -7.49 -15.71
CA GLU A 84 4.18 -8.13 -14.85
C GLU A 84 3.68 -7.19 -13.75
N LEU A 85 4.57 -6.43 -13.13
CA LEU A 85 4.22 -5.50 -12.07
C LEU A 85 3.37 -4.34 -12.61
N GLN A 86 3.65 -3.88 -13.84
CA GLN A 86 2.86 -2.87 -14.52
C GLN A 86 1.44 -3.38 -14.82
N GLU A 87 1.27 -4.62 -15.28
CA GLU A 87 -0.06 -5.22 -15.49
C GLU A 87 -0.86 -5.35 -14.18
N LYS A 88 -0.18 -5.76 -13.09
CA LYS A 88 -0.79 -5.82 -11.75
C LYS A 88 -1.19 -4.43 -11.26
N TYR A 89 -0.34 -3.43 -11.49
CA TYR A 89 -0.63 -2.03 -11.18
C TYR A 89 -1.87 -1.55 -11.93
N ASP A 90 -1.92 -1.77 -13.24
CA ASP A 90 -3.05 -1.35 -14.08
C ASP A 90 -4.35 -2.05 -13.67
N THR A 91 -4.30 -3.35 -13.34
CA THR A 91 -5.48 -4.09 -12.86
C THR A 91 -5.98 -3.59 -11.50
N LEU A 92 -5.06 -3.26 -10.58
CA LEU A 92 -5.42 -2.71 -9.27
C LEU A 92 -5.92 -1.25 -9.38
N TRP A 93 -5.57 -0.56 -10.46
CA TRP A 93 -5.75 0.88 -10.63
C TRP A 93 -6.73 1.29 -11.77
N GLN A 94 -7.39 0.31 -12.40
CA GLN A 94 -8.53 0.51 -13.32
C GLN A 94 -9.83 0.85 -12.58
#